data_AF-A0A9P0XJK1-F1
#
_entry.id   AF-A0A9P0XJK1-F1
#
_cell.length_a   1.000
_cell.length_b   1.000
_cell.length_c   1.000
_cell.angle_alpha   90.00
_cell.angle_beta   90.00
_cell.angle_gamma   90.00
#
_symmetry.space_group_name_H-M   'P 1'
#
loop_
_entity.id
_entity.type
_entity.pdbx_description
1 polymer ?
#
loop_
_entity_poly.entity_id
_entity_poly.type
_entity_poly.pdbx_seq_one_letter_code
_entity_poly.pdbx_strand_id
1 'polypeptide(L)'
;MVGVQVVPKGLPDEKLVEEIRSLHIKFGGRASAAYHIYKHSTEPLTAYVDQANSTIRSPSSSYMVSIGQEGDSRIISFTDANGSGIVLEKDGRVLLASFRASHRK
;
A
#
# COMPACT_ATOMS: atom_id res chain seq x y z
N MET A 1 0.46 -4.71 -12.33
CA MET A 1 1.12 -3.47 -12.81
C MET A 1 2.15 -3.05 -11.76
N VAL A 2 3.27 -2.46 -12.17
CA VAL A 2 4.35 -2.00 -11.28
C VAL A 2 4.50 -0.49 -11.47
N GLY A 3 4.76 0.26 -10.40
CA GLY A 3 4.99 1.69 -10.54
C GLY A 3 5.06 2.44 -9.21
N VAL A 4 5.89 3.45 -9.20
CA VAL A 4 5.97 4.46 -8.15
C VAL A 4 4.95 5.55 -8.47
N GLN A 5 4.21 5.99 -7.46
CA GLN A 5 3.39 7.19 -7.53
C GLN A 5 4.09 8.36 -6.81
N VAL A 6 3.67 9.59 -7.09
CA VAL A 6 4.29 10.78 -6.53
C VAL A 6 3.27 11.58 -5.72
N VAL A 7 3.70 12.02 -4.54
CA VAL A 7 2.99 12.96 -3.66
C VAL A 7 3.91 14.15 -3.36
N PRO A 8 3.38 15.30 -2.92
CA PRO A 8 4.20 16.40 -2.41
C PRO A 8 5.20 15.94 -1.34
N LYS A 9 6.41 16.50 -1.35
CA LYS A 9 7.45 16.17 -0.37
C LYS A 9 7.17 16.84 0.97
N GLY A 10 7.58 16.19 2.06
CA GLY A 10 7.50 16.78 3.40
C GLY A 10 6.08 16.96 3.94
N LEU A 11 5.11 16.21 3.41
CA LEU A 11 3.76 16.22 3.94
C LEU A 11 3.73 15.76 5.39
N PRO A 12 2.95 16.40 6.27
CA PRO A 12 2.64 15.84 7.58
C PRO A 12 1.85 14.53 7.41
N ASP A 13 1.92 13.68 8.42
CA ASP A 13 1.41 12.31 8.38
C ASP A 13 -0.05 12.17 7.93
N GLU A 14 -0.94 13.00 8.46
CA GLU A 14 -2.36 12.99 8.07
C GLU A 14 -2.55 13.32 6.58
N LYS A 15 -1.82 14.32 6.07
CA LYS A 15 -1.87 14.71 4.66
C LYS A 15 -1.22 13.69 3.74
N LEU A 16 -0.12 13.06 4.18
CA LEU A 16 0.47 11.96 3.44
C LEU A 16 -0.54 10.82 3.25
N VAL A 17 -1.25 10.46 4.32
CA VAL A 17 -2.25 9.40 4.29
C VAL A 17 -3.42 9.76 3.37
N GLU A 18 -3.92 11.00 3.43
CA GLU A 18 -4.95 11.50 2.50
C GLU A 18 -4.50 11.39 1.04
N GLU A 19 -3.28 11.82 0.72
CA GLU A 19 -2.73 11.74 -0.64
C GLU A 19 -2.51 10.31 -1.11
N ILE A 20 -2.02 9.41 -0.24
CA ILE A 20 -1.88 7.99 -0.58
C ILE A 20 -3.25 7.39 -0.93
N ARG A 21 -4.33 7.79 -0.24
CA ARG A 21 -5.69 7.30 -0.53
C ARG A 21 -6.27 7.82 -1.84
N SER A 22 -5.91 9.03 -2.26
CA SER A 22 -6.38 9.60 -3.52
C SER A 22 -5.78 8.87 -4.74
N LEU A 23 -4.66 8.17 -4.55
CA LEU A 23 -3.92 7.50 -5.60
C LEU A 23 -4.34 6.04 -5.81
N HIS A 24 -3.87 5.46 -6.92
CA HIS A 24 -3.88 4.03 -7.15
C HIS A 24 -2.46 3.48 -7.03
N ILE A 25 -2.12 3.01 -5.83
CA ILE A 25 -0.78 2.59 -5.43
C ILE A 25 -0.48 1.21 -6.02
N LYS A 26 0.73 1.05 -6.57
CA LYS A 26 1.18 -0.18 -7.25
C LYS A 26 2.43 -0.70 -6.57
N PHE A 27 2.76 -1.96 -6.80
CA PHE A 27 4.03 -2.52 -6.34
C PHE A 27 5.20 -1.75 -6.96
N GLY A 28 6.24 -1.47 -6.15
CA GLY A 28 7.39 -0.67 -6.59
C GLY A 28 8.30 -1.36 -7.61
N GLY A 29 8.30 -2.70 -7.66
CA GLY A 29 9.15 -3.47 -8.57
C GLY A 29 8.52 -4.79 -9.01
N ARG A 30 9.01 -5.32 -10.14
CA ARG A 30 8.63 -6.65 -10.65
C ARG A 30 8.92 -7.76 -9.65
N ALA A 31 10.02 -7.67 -8.90
CA ALA A 31 10.39 -8.67 -7.89
C ALA A 31 9.40 -8.71 -6.71
N SER A 32 9.03 -7.54 -6.17
CA SER A 32 8.01 -7.44 -5.11
C SER A 32 6.64 -7.94 -5.61
N ALA A 33 6.24 -7.55 -6.82
CA ALA A 33 5.02 -8.06 -7.44
C ALA A 33 5.05 -9.59 -7.67
N ALA A 34 6.18 -10.13 -8.14
CA ALA A 34 6.36 -11.56 -8.40
C ALA A 34 6.33 -12.40 -7.11
N TYR A 35 6.87 -11.89 -6.00
CA TYR A 35 6.79 -12.54 -4.70
C TYR A 35 5.33 -12.76 -4.26
N HIS A 36 4.47 -11.75 -4.46
CA HIS A 36 3.04 -11.88 -4.17
C HIS A 36 2.30 -12.80 -5.15
N ILE A 37 2.67 -12.80 -6.44
CA ILE A 37 2.16 -13.77 -7.43
C ILE A 37 2.52 -15.21 -7.01
N TYR A 38 3.77 -15.45 -6.61
CA TYR A 38 4.22 -16.79 -6.23
C TYR A 38 3.45 -17.35 -5.04
N LYS A 39 3.15 -16.49 -4.05
CA LYS A 39 2.37 -16.86 -2.87
C LYS A 39 0.88 -17.11 -3.17
N HIS A 40 0.36 -16.53 -4.25
CA HIS A 40 -1.05 -16.56 -4.64
C HIS A 40 -1.20 -16.80 -6.16
N SER A 41 -0.68 -17.94 -6.64
CA SER A 41 -0.45 -18.22 -8.05
C SER A 41 -1.69 -18.27 -8.95
N THR A 42 -2.88 -18.38 -8.37
CA THR A 42 -4.16 -18.45 -9.10
C THR A 42 -4.85 -17.10 -9.26
N GLU A 43 -4.41 -16.05 -8.56
CA GLU A 43 -5.00 -14.71 -8.66
C GLU A 43 -4.18 -13.79 -9.56
N PRO A 44 -4.82 -13.01 -10.45
CA PRO A 44 -4.10 -12.03 -11.25
C PRO A 44 -3.59 -10.91 -10.34
N LEU A 45 -2.33 -10.48 -10.56
CA LEU A 45 -1.68 -9.40 -9.80
C LEU A 45 -2.54 -8.12 -9.70
N THR A 46 -3.34 -7.84 -10.73
CA THR A 46 -4.25 -6.69 -10.73
C THR A 46 -5.31 -6.79 -9.63
N ALA A 47 -5.93 -7.96 -9.44
CA ALA A 47 -6.91 -8.15 -8.37
C ALA A 47 -6.29 -7.92 -6.98
N TYR A 48 -5.03 -8.29 -6.80
CA TYR A 48 -4.30 -8.06 -5.54
C TYR A 48 -4.02 -6.57 -5.30
N VAL A 49 -3.65 -5.85 -6.35
CA VAL A 49 -3.46 -4.39 -6.29
C VAL A 49 -4.79 -3.68 -6.03
N ASP A 50 -5.89 -4.13 -6.65
CA ASP A 50 -7.21 -3.56 -6.45
C ASP A 50 -7.69 -3.76 -5.00
N GLN A 51 -7.48 -4.94 -4.43
CA GLN A 51 -7.77 -5.22 -3.02
C GLN A 51 -6.91 -4.35 -2.09
N ALA A 52 -5.60 -4.26 -2.35
CA ALA A 52 -4.72 -3.39 -1.56
C ALA A 52 -5.21 -1.94 -1.55
N ASN A 53 -5.60 -1.41 -2.72
CA ASN A 53 -6.12 -0.06 -2.83
C ASN A 53 -7.50 0.10 -2.16
N SER A 54 -8.33 -0.95 -2.17
CA SER A 54 -9.58 -0.95 -1.38
C SER A 54 -9.28 -0.81 0.11
N THR A 55 -8.35 -1.61 0.65
CA THR A 55 -7.92 -1.51 2.07
C THR A 55 -7.34 -0.14 2.39
N ILE A 56 -6.50 0.42 1.52
CA ILE A 56 -5.91 1.76 1.70
C ILE A 56 -7.01 2.84 1.76
N ARG A 57 -8.00 2.76 0.87
CA ARG A 57 -9.08 3.75 0.69
C ARG A 57 -10.27 3.60 1.62
N SER A 58 -10.32 2.54 2.41
CA SER A 58 -11.39 2.38 3.40
C SER A 58 -11.56 3.69 4.23
N PRO A 59 -12.70 3.90 4.90
CA PRO A 59 -12.89 5.00 5.85
C PRO A 59 -12.20 4.73 7.20
N SER A 60 -11.59 5.75 7.81
CA SER A 60 -10.69 5.64 8.99
C SER A 60 -11.32 5.02 10.24
N SER A 61 -12.65 4.98 10.30
CA SER A 61 -13.40 4.25 11.32
C SER A 61 -13.27 2.72 11.21
N SER A 62 -12.75 2.20 10.09
CA SER A 62 -12.72 0.77 9.76
C SER A 62 -11.31 0.16 9.70
N TYR A 63 -10.25 0.94 9.94
CA TYR A 63 -8.87 0.42 9.99
C TYR A 63 -7.97 1.18 10.95
N MET A 64 -6.87 0.52 11.28
CA MET A 64 -5.72 1.11 11.94
C MET A 64 -4.71 1.58 10.90
N VAL A 65 -4.31 2.85 10.96
CA VAL A 65 -3.12 3.36 10.26
C VAL A 65 -2.00 3.49 11.26
N SER A 66 -0.83 2.96 10.93
CA SER A 66 0.41 3.27 11.62
C SER A 66 1.44 3.83 10.66
N ILE A 67 2.21 4.79 11.15
CA ILE A 67 3.33 5.36 10.41
C ILE A 67 4.57 5.15 11.26
N GLY A 68 5.55 4.48 10.67
CA GLY A 68 6.89 4.35 11.20
C GLY A 68 7.88 5.05 10.28
N GLN A 69 9.11 5.24 10.77
CA GLN A 69 10.19 5.79 9.98
C GLN A 69 11.45 4.92 10.15
N GLU A 70 12.09 4.60 9.04
CA GLU A 70 13.36 3.90 8.99
C GLU A 70 14.32 4.69 8.09
N GLY A 71 15.30 5.34 8.72
CA GLY A 71 16.14 6.35 8.05
C GLY A 71 15.28 7.47 7.44
N ASP A 72 15.44 7.70 6.14
CA ASP A 72 14.69 8.72 5.39
C ASP A 72 13.40 8.18 4.74
N SER A 73 13.02 6.94 5.05
CA SER A 73 11.82 6.31 4.48
C SER A 73 10.74 6.21 5.53
N ARG A 74 9.50 6.56 5.15
CA ARG A 74 8.32 6.34 5.97
C ARG A 74 7.63 5.04 5.56
N ILE A 75 7.17 4.30 6.56
CA ILE A 75 6.46 3.03 6.42
C ILE A 75 5.04 3.25 6.89
N ILE A 76 4.08 3.22 5.97
CA ILE A 76 2.67 3.47 6.24
C ILE A 76 1.94 2.13 6.13
N SER A 77 1.38 1.67 7.24
CA SER A 77 0.61 0.42 7.28
C SER A 77 -0.88 0.73 7.38
N PHE A 78 -1.67 0.14 6.49
CA PHE A 78 -3.13 0.19 6.47
C PHE A 78 -3.66 -1.19 6.80
N THR A 79 -4.41 -1.35 7.90
CA THR A 79 -4.92 -2.67 8.31
C THR A 79 -6.40 -2.63 8.64
N ASP A 80 -7.20 -3.35 7.86
CA ASP A 80 -8.65 -3.53 8.07
C ASP A 80 -9.01 -5.02 8.22
N ALA A 81 -10.31 -5.32 8.30
CA ALA A 81 -10.81 -6.69 8.36
C ALA A 81 -10.48 -7.52 7.10
N ASN A 82 -10.24 -6.87 5.96
CA ASN A 82 -10.00 -7.50 4.66
C ASN A 82 -8.51 -7.75 4.37
N GLY A 83 -7.61 -7.08 5.09
CA GLY A 83 -6.18 -7.28 4.91
C GLY A 83 -5.30 -6.20 5.52
N SER A 84 -4.01 -6.30 5.20
CA SER A 84 -2.99 -5.35 5.61
C SER A 84 -2.12 -4.96 4.43
N GLY A 85 -2.03 -3.67 4.13
CA GLY A 85 -1.20 -3.09 3.07
C GLY A 85 -0.09 -2.22 3.66
N ILE A 86 1.13 -2.37 3.14
CA ILE A 86 2.30 -1.60 3.54
C ILE A 86 2.73 -0.74 2.35
N VAL A 87 2.69 0.57 2.53
CA VAL A 87 3.16 1.57 1.58
C VAL A 87 4.46 2.18 2.10
N LEU A 88 5.46 2.28 1.24
CA LEU A 88 6.68 3.01 1.54
C LEU A 88 6.63 4.37 0.89
N GLU A 89 7.03 5.40 1.62
CA GLU A 89 7.28 6.74 1.10
C GLU A 89 8.74 7.14 1.30
N LYS A 90 9.36 7.69 0.26
CA LYS A 90 10.66 8.35 0.35
C LYS A 90 10.74 9.48 -0.67
N ASP A 91 11.07 10.69 -0.24
CA ASP A 91 11.23 11.85 -1.12
C ASP A 91 10.03 12.12 -2.04
N GLY A 92 8.81 11.96 -1.53
CA GLY A 92 7.54 12.12 -2.25
C GLY A 92 7.22 10.96 -3.17
N ARG A 93 8.00 9.87 -3.17
CA ARG A 93 7.74 8.67 -3.98
C ARG A 93 7.06 7.63 -3.12
N VAL A 94 5.88 7.17 -3.53
CA VAL A 94 5.11 6.16 -2.81
C VAL A 94 4.93 4.89 -3.63
N LEU A 95 5.04 3.74 -2.98
CA LEU A 95 4.85 2.43 -3.61
C LEU A 95 4.27 1.43 -2.61
N LEU A 96 3.50 0.46 -3.12
CA LEU A 96 3.07 -0.69 -2.35
C LEU A 96 4.27 -1.62 -2.19
N ALA A 97 4.71 -1.84 -0.96
CA ALA A 97 5.80 -2.77 -0.65
C ALA A 97 5.26 -4.18 -0.42
N SER A 98 4.12 -4.28 0.25
CA SER A 98 3.48 -5.55 0.58
C SER A 98 1.97 -5.37 0.71
N PHE A 99 1.22 -6.42 0.39
CA PHE A 99 -0.18 -6.56 0.78
C PHE A 99 -0.41 -7.99 1.27
N ARG A 100 -1.27 -8.16 2.26
CA ARG A 100 -1.73 -9.46 2.75
C ARG A 100 -3.25 -9.40 2.87
N ALA A 101 -3.95 -10.14 2.00
CA ALA A 101 -5.37 -10.36 2.15
C ALA A 101 -5.66 -11.25 3.38
N SER A 102 -6.65 -10.86 4.17
CA SER A 102 -7.24 -11.68 5.23
C SER A 102 -8.38 -12.47 4.59
N HIS A 103 -8.10 -13.68 4.11
CA HIS A 103 -9.02 -14.69 3.58
C HIS A 103 -10.44 -14.21 3.15
N ARG A 104 -10.70 -14.22 1.83
CA ARG A 104 -12.06 -14.51 1.33
C ARG A 104 -12.48 -15.86 1.89
N LYS A 105 -13.64 -15.91 2.56
CA LYS A 105 -14.42 -17.15 2.59
C LYS A 105 -14.94 -17.45 1.20
#